data_AF-A0A3R9DXT4-F1
#
_entry.id   AF-A0A3R9DXT4-F1
#
_cell.length_a   1.000
_cell.length_b   1.000
_cell.length_c   1.000
_cell.angle_alpha   90.00
_cell.angle_beta   90.00
_cell.angle_gamma   90.00
#
_symmetry.space_group_name_H-M   'P 1'
#
loop_
_entity.id
_entity.type
_entity.pdbx_description
1 polymer ?
#
loop_
_entity_poly.entity_id
_entity_poly.type
_entity_poly.pdbx_seq_one_letter_code
_entity_poly.pdbx_strand_id
1 'polypeptide(L)'
;MNQITDISQQGCISPYLRSSNKNKTPEKMLAQINAWLLDEDFCHYFSIQIQGQEVYPFGVINRPFFHLDQAERKLESLKSSNPEVDYYITAGAFATYALNFEDEEAPMWERVWLNFHEYRLINLQVQKMSHDELVKLVPNYNETLLWQETQNTESACHYYMATALDESDQGISMSSEWFIDLLDAISAKQYFSKTYPGRKVEIRSGVVSTEDLMALDGRTSDCYQALIDAHKERLASLKNKGE
;
A
#
# COMPACT_ATOMS: atom_id res chain seq x y z
N MET A 1 -24.36 8.30 0.39
CA MET A 1 -23.09 8.98 0.64
C MET A 1 -22.49 8.32 1.87
N ASN A 2 -21.54 7.40 1.69
CA ASN A 2 -20.72 6.82 2.76
C ASN A 2 -19.40 6.42 2.10
N GLN A 3 -18.38 7.23 2.35
CA GLN A 3 -16.99 6.90 2.06
C GLN A 3 -16.62 5.72 2.96
N ILE A 4 -16.26 4.58 2.38
CA ILE A 4 -15.55 3.54 3.11
C ILE A 4 -14.09 3.98 3.11
N THR A 5 -13.76 4.86 4.05
CA THR A 5 -12.40 4.93 4.57
C THR A 5 -12.11 3.59 5.22
N ASP A 6 -11.06 2.89 4.77
CA ASP A 6 -10.51 1.76 5.49
C ASP A 6 -10.07 2.25 6.89
N ILE A 7 -10.91 1.97 7.88
CA ILE A 7 -10.76 2.43 9.27
C ILE A 7 -9.88 1.46 10.07
N SER A 8 -9.34 0.40 9.45
CA SER A 8 -8.47 -0.57 10.15
C SER A 8 -7.15 0.06 10.63
N GLN A 9 -6.79 1.25 10.14
CA GLN A 9 -5.69 2.08 10.68
C GLN A 9 -6.14 3.27 11.55
N GLN A 10 -7.44 3.48 11.73
CA GLN A 10 -7.99 4.61 12.49
C GLN A 10 -8.65 4.12 13.79
N GLY A 11 -7.84 3.89 14.83
CA GLY A 11 -8.44 3.61 16.14
C GLY A 11 -7.49 3.40 17.32
N CYS A 12 -6.23 3.07 17.10
CA CYS A 12 -5.26 2.94 18.18
C CYS A 12 -4.03 3.77 17.85
N ILE A 13 -3.96 4.97 18.43
CA ILE A 13 -2.71 5.73 18.43
C ILE A 13 -1.69 4.85 19.14
N SER A 14 -0.63 4.47 18.42
CA SER A 14 0.46 3.70 19.00
C SER A 14 0.93 4.37 20.29
N PRO A 15 0.85 3.69 21.45
CA PRO A 15 1.27 4.28 22.73
C PRO A 15 2.78 4.58 22.77
N TYR A 16 3.51 4.09 21.76
CA TYR A 16 4.95 4.23 21.64
C TYR A 16 5.38 5.27 20.60
N LEU A 17 4.43 5.85 19.86
CA LEU A 17 4.72 6.91 18.91
C LEU A 17 4.92 8.22 19.66
N ARG A 18 6.14 8.76 19.60
CA ARG A 18 6.48 10.08 20.17
C ARG A 18 6.90 11.04 19.08
N SER A 19 6.62 12.32 19.31
CA SER A 19 7.11 13.37 18.43
C SER A 19 8.56 13.72 18.73
N SER A 20 9.37 13.79 17.67
CA SER A 20 10.67 14.46 17.70
C SER A 20 10.55 15.96 18.00
N ASN A 21 9.36 16.55 17.76
CA ASN A 21 9.00 17.88 18.20
C ASN A 21 8.16 17.79 19.48
N LYS A 22 8.76 18.12 20.64
CA LYS A 22 8.14 18.01 21.97
C LYS A 22 6.78 18.73 22.12
N ASN A 23 6.38 19.58 21.17
CA ASN A 23 5.12 20.31 21.18
C ASN A 23 3.96 19.60 20.46
N LYS A 24 4.19 18.46 19.80
CA LYS A 24 3.14 17.71 19.10
C LYS A 24 2.66 16.52 19.91
N THR A 25 1.34 16.43 20.10
CA THR A 25 0.70 15.26 20.68
C THR A 25 0.70 14.09 19.70
N PRO A 26 0.53 12.85 20.16
CA PRO A 26 0.40 11.68 19.29
C PRO A 26 -0.68 11.81 18.21
N GLU A 27 -1.83 12.43 18.53
CA GLU A 27 -2.93 12.67 17.57
C GLU A 27 -2.47 13.60 16.44
N LYS A 28 -1.76 14.69 16.79
CA LYS A 28 -1.21 15.64 15.80
C LYS A 28 -0.15 14.98 14.94
N MET A 29 0.61 14.04 15.50
CA MET A 29 1.60 13.29 14.76
C MET A 29 0.93 12.32 13.78
N LEU A 30 -0.11 11.59 14.21
CA LEU A 30 -0.87 10.70 13.33
C LEU A 30 -1.55 11.49 12.19
N ALA A 31 -2.16 12.64 12.50
CA ALA A 31 -2.74 13.51 11.48
C ALA A 31 -1.69 13.99 10.47
N GLN A 32 -0.46 14.29 10.93
CA GLN A 32 0.63 14.67 10.05
C GLN A 32 1.13 13.50 9.18
N ILE A 33 1.23 12.29 9.75
CA ILE A 33 1.57 11.08 8.99
C ILE A 33 0.54 10.85 7.88
N ASN A 34 -0.75 10.94 8.22
CA ASN A 34 -1.83 10.81 7.24
C ASN A 34 -1.75 11.89 6.15
N ALA A 35 -1.38 13.12 6.50
CA ALA A 35 -1.14 14.16 5.50
C ALA A 35 0.02 13.78 4.56
N TRP A 36 1.15 13.29 5.09
CA TRP A 36 2.27 12.84 4.27
C TRP A 36 1.96 11.62 3.41
N LEU A 37 1.07 10.74 3.84
CA LEU A 37 0.63 9.57 3.05
C LEU A 37 -0.16 9.98 1.80
N LEU A 38 -0.81 11.14 1.83
CA LEU A 38 -1.64 11.66 0.74
C LEU A 38 -0.93 12.72 -0.12
N ASP A 39 0.27 13.12 0.28
CA ASP A 39 1.06 14.17 -0.36
C ASP A 39 2.13 13.55 -1.27
N GLU A 40 2.17 14.01 -2.52
CA GLU A 40 3.13 13.55 -3.52
C GLU A 40 4.53 14.16 -3.32
N ASP A 41 4.64 15.23 -2.54
CA ASP A 41 5.89 15.95 -2.32
C ASP A 41 6.71 15.36 -1.17
N PHE A 42 6.21 14.36 -0.44
CA PHE A 42 6.86 13.82 0.76
C PHE A 42 6.97 12.30 0.81
N CYS A 43 8.12 11.80 1.24
CA CYS A 43 8.34 10.40 1.61
C CYS A 43 8.48 10.27 3.12
N HIS A 44 7.44 9.73 3.77
CA HIS A 44 7.44 9.51 5.21
C HIS A 44 8.36 8.37 5.64
N TYR A 45 8.79 8.39 6.89
CA TYR A 45 9.49 7.27 7.51
C TYR A 45 9.09 7.12 8.97
N PHE A 46 9.15 5.89 9.46
CA PHE A 46 9.17 5.58 10.89
C PHE A 46 10.57 5.13 11.28
N SER A 47 11.02 5.49 12.48
CA SER A 47 12.30 5.04 13.02
C SER A 47 12.19 4.75 14.51
N ILE A 48 13.10 3.93 15.04
CA ILE A 48 13.15 3.59 16.46
C ILE A 48 14.31 4.35 17.11
N GLN A 49 14.01 5.10 18.16
CA GLN A 49 14.95 5.92 18.91
C GLN A 49 15.14 5.36 20.32
N ILE A 50 16.24 5.75 20.96
CA ILE A 50 16.49 5.56 22.40
C ILE A 50 16.39 6.94 23.06
N GLN A 51 15.63 7.02 24.15
CA GLN A 51 15.46 8.28 24.89
C GLN A 51 16.80 8.82 25.40
N GLY A 52 17.15 10.04 24.97
CA GLY A 52 18.41 10.71 25.32
C GLY A 52 19.63 10.26 24.51
N GLN A 53 19.44 9.37 23.51
CA GLN A 53 20.46 8.94 22.56
C GLN A 53 19.90 8.94 21.13
N GLU A 54 19.12 9.97 20.80
CA GLU A 54 18.47 10.08 19.50
C GLU A 54 19.50 10.23 18.37
N VAL A 55 19.33 9.44 17.31
CA VAL A 55 20.17 9.49 16.10
C VAL A 55 19.30 9.88 14.92
N TYR A 56 19.61 11.02 14.30
CA TYR A 56 18.90 11.48 13.11
C TYR A 56 19.49 10.86 11.83
N PRO A 57 18.67 10.49 10.82
CA PRO A 57 17.20 10.46 10.83
C PRO A 57 16.62 9.12 11.32
N PHE A 58 17.38 8.02 11.24
CA PHE A 58 16.84 6.66 11.32
C PHE A 58 17.08 5.92 12.64
N GLY A 59 17.57 6.62 13.65
CA GLY A 59 17.67 6.10 15.01
C GLY A 59 18.61 4.92 15.15
N VAL A 60 18.37 4.10 16.17
CA VAL A 60 19.29 3.04 16.61
C VAL A 60 19.43 1.90 15.59
N ILE A 61 18.40 1.67 14.78
CA ILE A 61 18.42 0.62 13.74
C ILE A 61 19.10 1.12 12.45
N ASN A 62 19.35 2.42 12.35
CA ASN A 62 19.97 3.09 11.21
C ASN A 62 19.33 2.72 9.86
N ARG A 63 18.00 2.52 9.85
CA ARG A 63 17.17 2.34 8.66
C ARG A 63 15.71 2.67 8.98
N PRO A 64 14.96 3.25 8.04
CA PRO A 64 13.55 3.55 8.22
C PRO A 64 12.67 2.30 8.06
N PHE A 65 11.45 2.42 8.58
CA PHE A 65 10.33 1.55 8.22
C PHE A 65 9.34 2.37 7.37
N PHE A 66 8.73 1.71 6.40
CA PHE A 66 7.61 2.29 5.64
C PHE A 66 6.29 2.11 6.41
N HIS A 67 6.02 0.91 6.95
CA HIS A 67 4.79 0.65 7.72
C HIS A 67 5.01 0.77 9.23
N LEU A 68 4.03 1.37 9.93
CA LEU A 68 4.07 1.55 11.38
C LEU A 68 4.06 0.21 12.14
N ASP A 69 3.24 -0.75 11.71
CA ASP A 69 3.13 -2.08 12.33
C ASP A 69 4.46 -2.85 12.33
N GLN A 70 5.26 -2.70 11.27
CA GLN A 70 6.61 -3.26 11.18
C GLN A 70 7.55 -2.60 12.21
N ALA A 71 7.46 -1.29 12.39
CA ALA A 71 8.23 -0.57 13.40
C ALA A 71 7.81 -1.00 14.82
N GLU A 72 6.51 -1.19 15.07
CA GLU A 72 5.97 -1.65 16.36
C GLU A 72 6.42 -3.07 16.69
N ARG A 73 6.28 -4.02 15.75
CA ARG A 73 6.79 -5.40 15.96
C ARG A 73 8.29 -5.40 16.26
N LYS A 74 9.07 -4.55 15.58
CA LYS A 74 10.50 -4.44 15.86
C LYS A 74 10.77 -3.80 17.22
N LEU A 75 10.01 -2.78 17.61
CA LEU A 75 10.11 -2.15 18.92
C LEU A 75 9.86 -3.15 20.05
N GLU A 76 8.80 -3.95 19.95
CA GLU A 76 8.46 -4.97 20.95
C GLU A 76 9.56 -6.04 21.07
N SER A 77 10.16 -6.44 19.94
CA SER A 77 11.32 -7.33 19.93
C SER A 77 12.53 -6.72 20.66
N LEU A 78 12.80 -5.42 20.49
CA LEU A 78 13.91 -4.73 21.15
C LEU A 78 13.67 -4.59 22.66
N LYS A 79 12.47 -4.18 23.06
CA LYS A 79 12.08 -4.08 24.49
C LYS A 79 12.13 -5.43 25.19
N SER A 80 11.72 -6.50 24.51
CA SER A 80 11.81 -7.85 25.06
C SER A 80 13.27 -8.29 25.26
N SER A 81 14.18 -7.85 24.40
CA SER A 81 15.60 -8.20 24.47
C SER A 81 16.39 -7.32 25.45
N ASN A 82 16.01 -6.05 25.59
CA ASN A 82 16.67 -5.06 26.43
C ASN A 82 15.62 -4.19 27.16
N PRO A 83 14.94 -4.72 28.19
CA PRO A 83 13.80 -4.04 28.83
C PRO A 83 14.16 -2.74 29.54
N GLU A 84 15.43 -2.58 29.94
CA GLU A 84 15.92 -1.38 30.63
C GLU A 84 16.13 -0.17 29.70
N VAL A 85 16.03 -0.36 28.38
CA VAL A 85 16.24 0.71 27.40
C VAL A 85 14.90 1.31 26.99
N ASP A 86 14.73 2.63 27.19
CA ASP A 86 13.52 3.37 26.77
C ASP A 86 13.52 3.61 25.25
N TYR A 87 13.05 2.60 24.52
CA TYR A 87 12.82 2.69 23.09
C TYR A 87 11.44 3.30 22.77
N TYR A 88 11.39 4.12 21.73
CA TYR A 88 10.15 4.67 21.19
C TYR A 88 10.22 4.87 19.67
N ILE A 89 9.07 5.01 19.03
CA ILE A 89 8.97 5.26 17.59
C ILE A 89 8.88 6.76 17.35
N THR A 90 9.60 7.24 16.34
CA THR A 90 9.41 8.59 15.78
C THR A 90 9.02 8.49 14.31
N ALA A 91 8.33 9.51 13.83
CA ALA A 91 8.00 9.66 12.41
C ALA A 91 8.57 10.98 11.86
N GLY A 92 8.92 10.97 10.58
CA GLY A 92 9.36 12.13 9.83
C GLY A 92 9.06 11.97 8.34
N ALA A 93 9.47 12.94 7.54
CA ALA A 93 9.39 12.86 6.09
C ALA A 93 10.52 13.64 5.42
N PHE A 94 10.93 13.18 4.25
CA PHE A 94 11.79 13.90 3.32
C PHE A 94 10.97 14.43 2.16
N ALA A 95 11.37 15.58 1.61
CA ALA A 95 10.79 16.01 0.34
C ALA A 95 11.25 15.08 -0.78
N THR A 96 10.38 14.74 -1.73
CA THR A 96 10.70 13.81 -2.83
C THR A 96 11.87 14.29 -3.68
N TYR A 97 12.00 15.59 -3.92
CA TYR A 97 13.13 16.17 -4.67
C TYR A 97 14.50 15.95 -4.01
N ALA A 98 14.54 15.62 -2.71
CA ALA A 98 15.77 15.38 -1.97
C ALA A 98 16.21 13.90 -2.02
N LEU A 99 15.44 13.03 -2.69
CA LEU A 99 15.68 11.60 -2.80
C LEU A 99 16.01 11.22 -4.25
N ASN A 100 16.90 10.25 -4.42
CA ASN A 100 17.23 9.70 -5.73
C ASN A 100 16.60 8.31 -5.89
N PHE A 101 15.44 8.25 -6.55
CA PHE A 101 14.72 6.99 -6.82
C PHE A 101 15.46 6.08 -7.82
N GLU A 102 16.37 6.64 -8.61
CA GLU A 102 17.13 5.91 -9.63
C GLU A 102 18.53 5.49 -9.16
N ASP A 103 18.85 5.65 -7.86
CA ASP A 103 20.16 5.28 -7.34
C ASP A 103 20.29 3.74 -7.23
N GLU A 104 20.87 3.13 -8.26
CA GLU A 104 21.12 1.69 -8.28
C GLU A 104 22.18 1.24 -7.27
N GLU A 105 23.06 2.16 -6.83
CA GLU A 105 24.15 1.91 -5.88
C GLU A 105 23.71 2.10 -4.42
N ALA A 106 22.50 2.59 -4.19
CA ALA A 106 21.95 2.74 -2.84
C ALA A 106 21.89 1.38 -2.13
N PRO A 107 22.15 1.34 -0.80
CA PRO A 107 22.00 0.12 -0.02
C PRO A 107 20.61 -0.52 -0.19
N MET A 108 20.55 -1.85 -0.18
CA MET A 108 19.29 -2.58 -0.43
C MET A 108 18.11 -2.12 0.45
N TRP A 109 18.36 -1.77 1.71
CA TRP A 109 17.29 -1.27 2.60
C TRP A 109 16.69 0.05 2.11
N GLU A 110 17.52 0.92 1.53
CA GLU A 110 17.11 2.23 1.03
C GLU A 110 16.30 2.05 -0.25
N ARG A 111 16.79 1.19 -1.15
CA ARG A 111 16.07 0.80 -2.37
C ARG A 111 14.69 0.22 -2.04
N VAL A 112 14.59 -0.68 -1.08
CA VAL A 112 13.29 -1.24 -0.64
C VAL A 112 12.37 -0.14 -0.12
N TRP A 113 12.87 0.78 0.70
CA TRP A 113 12.07 1.89 1.23
C TRP A 113 11.62 2.87 0.14
N LEU A 114 12.51 3.21 -0.79
CA LEU A 114 12.20 4.06 -1.95
C LEU A 114 11.19 3.40 -2.90
N ASN A 115 11.30 2.08 -3.13
CA ASN A 115 10.35 1.32 -3.95
C ASN A 115 8.93 1.37 -3.37
N PHE A 116 8.77 1.26 -2.05
CA PHE A 116 7.46 1.43 -1.42
C PHE A 116 6.89 2.84 -1.64
N HIS A 117 7.73 3.87 -1.52
CA HIS A 117 7.31 5.25 -1.78
C HIS A 117 6.99 5.49 -3.24
N GLU A 118 7.77 4.94 -4.17
CA GLU A 118 7.53 5.05 -5.59
C GLU A 118 6.19 4.44 -5.99
N TYR A 119 5.90 3.23 -5.52
CA TYR A 119 4.60 2.61 -5.73
C TYR A 119 3.46 3.47 -5.17
N ARG A 120 3.62 4.02 -3.95
CA ARG A 120 2.63 4.93 -3.34
C ARG A 120 2.43 6.18 -4.19
N LEU A 121 3.50 6.83 -4.65
CA LEU A 121 3.42 8.04 -5.47
C LEU A 121 2.70 7.78 -6.80
N ILE A 122 3.03 6.67 -7.46
CA ILE A 122 2.33 6.22 -8.67
C ILE A 122 0.83 6.03 -8.39
N ASN A 123 0.48 5.38 -7.28
CA ASN A 123 -0.93 5.20 -6.90
C ASN A 123 -1.65 6.55 -6.72
N LEU A 124 -1.07 7.49 -5.96
CA LEU A 124 -1.64 8.82 -5.77
C LEU A 124 -1.86 9.57 -7.10
N GLN A 125 -0.92 9.44 -8.04
CA GLN A 125 -1.02 10.06 -9.36
C GLN A 125 -2.13 9.44 -10.19
N VAL A 126 -2.19 8.11 -10.25
CA VAL A 126 -3.24 7.37 -10.98
C VAL A 126 -4.63 7.70 -10.43
N GLN A 127 -4.78 7.78 -9.11
CA GLN A 127 -6.04 8.13 -8.45
C GLN A 127 -6.54 9.55 -8.80
N LYS A 128 -5.63 10.44 -9.23
CA LYS A 128 -5.96 11.82 -9.66
C LYS A 128 -6.15 11.97 -11.17
N MET A 129 -5.85 10.92 -11.96
CA MET A 129 -5.99 10.97 -13.40
C MET A 129 -7.45 11.14 -13.80
N SER A 130 -7.67 11.96 -14.82
CA SER A 130 -8.97 12.06 -15.48
C SER A 130 -9.30 10.79 -16.25
N HIS A 131 -10.58 10.60 -16.53
CA HIS A 131 -11.05 9.49 -17.35
C HIS A 131 -10.31 9.40 -18.71
N ASP A 132 -10.11 10.53 -19.39
CA ASP A 132 -9.42 10.58 -20.68
C ASP A 132 -7.93 10.18 -20.56
N GLU A 133 -7.29 10.47 -19.44
CA GLU A 133 -5.93 10.01 -19.15
C GLU A 133 -5.88 8.50 -18.91
N LEU A 134 -6.85 7.97 -18.15
CA LEU A 134 -6.97 6.54 -17.88
C LEU A 134 -7.24 5.72 -19.15
N VAL A 135 -8.10 6.21 -20.05
CA VAL A 135 -8.37 5.59 -21.36
C VAL A 135 -7.12 5.56 -22.25
N LYS A 136 -6.27 6.58 -22.19
CA LYS A 136 -4.97 6.57 -22.90
C LYS A 136 -4.01 5.53 -22.33
N LEU A 137 -4.05 5.31 -21.01
CA LEU A 137 -3.16 4.41 -20.30
C LEU A 137 -3.57 2.92 -20.44
N VAL A 138 -4.87 2.69 -20.53
CA VAL A 138 -5.52 1.38 -20.71
C VAL A 138 -6.54 1.53 -21.84
N PRO A 139 -6.18 1.19 -23.09
CA PRO A 139 -7.06 1.42 -24.25
C PRO A 139 -8.46 0.79 -24.15
N ASN A 140 -8.62 -0.30 -23.39
CA ASN A 140 -9.89 -0.98 -23.14
C ASN A 140 -10.55 -0.58 -21.81
N TYR A 141 -10.15 0.53 -21.18
CA TYR A 141 -10.61 0.95 -19.85
C TYR A 141 -12.13 0.92 -19.69
N ASN A 142 -12.87 1.49 -20.65
CA ASN A 142 -14.33 1.53 -20.64
C ASN A 142 -14.98 0.14 -20.72
N GLU A 143 -14.43 -0.74 -21.56
CA GLU A 143 -14.90 -2.11 -21.68
C GLU A 143 -14.62 -2.89 -20.40
N THR A 144 -13.48 -2.66 -19.76
CA THR A 144 -13.12 -3.27 -18.48
C THR A 144 -14.05 -2.82 -17.35
N LEU A 145 -14.39 -1.53 -17.27
CA LEU A 145 -15.36 -1.03 -16.29
C LEU A 145 -16.75 -1.64 -16.49
N LEU A 146 -17.22 -1.73 -17.74
CA LEU A 146 -18.50 -2.39 -18.03
C LEU A 146 -18.45 -3.88 -17.66
N TRP A 147 -17.37 -4.57 -18.01
CA TRP A 147 -17.17 -5.97 -17.66
C TRP A 147 -17.19 -6.17 -16.15
N GLN A 148 -16.51 -5.32 -15.37
CA GLN A 148 -16.51 -5.34 -13.91
C GLN A 148 -17.92 -5.32 -13.34
N GLU A 149 -18.78 -4.42 -13.82
CA GLU A 149 -20.17 -4.31 -13.37
C GLU A 149 -20.94 -5.61 -13.64
N THR A 150 -20.69 -6.28 -14.77
CA THR A 150 -21.37 -7.53 -15.13
C THR A 150 -20.90 -8.74 -14.34
N GLN A 151 -19.63 -8.80 -13.94
CA GLN A 151 -19.07 -9.98 -13.25
C GLN A 151 -19.28 -9.95 -11.73
N ASN A 152 -19.58 -8.78 -11.17
CA ASN A 152 -19.80 -8.62 -9.74
C ASN A 152 -21.21 -9.02 -9.32
N THR A 153 -21.41 -10.32 -9.09
CA THR A 153 -22.69 -10.90 -8.67
C THR A 153 -22.62 -11.38 -7.21
N GLU A 154 -23.70 -11.94 -6.67
CA GLU A 154 -23.63 -12.60 -5.36
C GLU A 154 -22.75 -13.86 -5.38
N SER A 155 -22.65 -14.53 -6.53
CA SER A 155 -21.94 -15.79 -6.70
C SER A 155 -20.49 -15.65 -7.16
N ALA A 156 -20.06 -14.45 -7.57
CA ALA A 156 -18.73 -14.23 -8.13
C ALA A 156 -18.17 -12.85 -7.80
N CYS A 157 -16.84 -12.77 -7.77
CA CYS A 157 -16.07 -11.54 -7.64
C CYS A 157 -15.10 -11.41 -8.82
N HIS A 158 -15.06 -10.24 -9.45
CA HIS A 158 -13.97 -9.91 -10.35
C HIS A 158 -12.66 -9.65 -9.57
N TYR A 159 -11.54 -9.76 -10.26
CA TYR A 159 -10.25 -9.26 -9.81
C TYR A 159 -9.37 -8.88 -11.00
N TYR A 160 -8.35 -8.07 -10.73
CA TYR A 160 -7.33 -7.65 -11.67
C TYR A 160 -5.95 -8.06 -11.20
N MET A 161 -5.02 -8.25 -12.13
CA MET A 161 -3.61 -8.47 -11.85
C MET A 161 -2.76 -7.72 -12.87
N ALA A 162 -1.71 -7.04 -12.41
CA ALA A 162 -0.67 -6.57 -13.31
C ALA A 162 0.31 -7.73 -13.55
N THR A 163 0.52 -8.10 -14.80
CA THR A 163 1.36 -9.26 -15.17
C THR A 163 2.43 -8.81 -16.16
N ALA A 164 3.71 -8.96 -15.79
CA ALA A 164 4.80 -8.86 -16.75
C ALA A 164 4.84 -10.12 -17.60
N LEU A 165 5.09 -9.93 -18.89
CA LEU A 165 5.17 -11.01 -19.86
C LEU A 165 6.63 -11.33 -20.18
N ASP A 166 6.90 -12.60 -20.47
CA ASP A 166 8.13 -13.02 -21.11
C ASP A 166 8.07 -12.82 -22.63
N GLU A 167 9.14 -13.20 -23.34
CA GLU A 167 9.23 -13.07 -24.80
C GLU A 167 8.21 -13.96 -25.56
N SER A 168 7.57 -14.91 -24.87
CA SER A 168 6.53 -15.80 -25.41
C SER A 168 5.11 -15.35 -25.03
N ASP A 169 4.96 -14.11 -24.56
CA ASP A 169 3.73 -13.54 -24.01
C ASP A 169 3.13 -14.34 -22.83
N GLN A 170 3.94 -15.19 -22.20
CA GLN A 170 3.53 -15.92 -21.00
C GLN A 170 3.69 -15.05 -19.77
N GLY A 171 2.70 -15.15 -18.88
CA GLY A 171 2.72 -14.41 -17.63
C GLY A 171 3.84 -14.92 -16.74
N ILE A 172 4.75 -14.03 -16.35
CA ILE A 172 5.76 -14.34 -15.35
C ILE A 172 5.08 -14.23 -13.99
N SER A 173 5.32 -15.22 -13.13
CA SER A 173 4.87 -15.13 -11.75
C SER A 173 5.56 -13.93 -11.11
N MET A 174 4.80 -12.85 -10.96
CA MET A 174 5.16 -11.73 -10.14
C MET A 174 4.39 -11.86 -8.83
N SER A 175 4.91 -11.25 -7.77
CA SER A 175 4.16 -11.00 -6.54
C SER A 175 3.02 -10.00 -6.74
N SER A 176 2.36 -9.96 -7.91
CA SER A 176 1.18 -9.14 -8.14
C SER A 176 0.04 -9.71 -7.33
N GLU A 177 -0.46 -8.88 -6.44
CA GLU A 177 -1.67 -9.12 -5.68
C GLU A 177 -2.88 -9.14 -6.62
N TRP A 178 -3.98 -9.70 -6.15
CA TRP A 178 -5.27 -9.57 -6.81
C TRP A 178 -5.89 -8.24 -6.38
N PHE A 179 -6.13 -7.35 -7.33
CA PHE A 179 -6.73 -6.04 -7.08
C PHE A 179 -8.23 -6.08 -7.38
N ILE A 180 -9.03 -5.41 -6.55
CA ILE A 180 -10.45 -5.17 -6.81
C ILE A 180 -10.64 -3.85 -7.56
N ASP A 181 -9.82 -2.84 -7.26
CA ASP A 181 -9.86 -1.58 -7.99
C ASP A 181 -8.97 -1.67 -9.25
N LEU A 182 -9.55 -1.32 -10.39
CA LEU A 182 -8.82 -1.20 -11.65
C LEU A 182 -7.72 -0.14 -11.56
N LEU A 183 -7.90 0.93 -10.77
CA LEU A 183 -6.88 1.96 -10.56
C LEU A 183 -5.65 1.41 -9.83
N ASP A 184 -5.82 0.49 -8.88
CA ASP A 184 -4.70 -0.16 -8.21
C ASP A 184 -3.94 -1.08 -9.18
N ALA A 185 -4.65 -1.82 -10.02
CA ALA A 185 -4.04 -2.63 -11.06
C ALA A 185 -3.28 -1.77 -12.11
N ILE A 186 -3.80 -0.59 -12.44
CA ILE A 186 -3.13 0.40 -13.29
C ILE A 186 -1.86 0.91 -12.62
N SER A 187 -1.92 1.22 -11.32
CA SER A 187 -0.76 1.66 -10.53
C SER A 187 0.34 0.59 -10.52
N ALA A 188 -0.02 -0.67 -10.28
CA ALA A 188 0.89 -1.79 -10.36
C ALA A 188 1.47 -2.00 -11.75
N LYS A 189 0.66 -1.86 -12.81
CA LYS A 189 1.15 -1.90 -14.19
C LYS A 189 2.22 -0.84 -14.43
N GLN A 190 2.00 0.40 -14.00
CA GLN A 190 2.96 1.50 -14.16
C GLN A 190 4.26 1.22 -13.41
N TYR A 191 4.16 0.83 -12.14
CA TYR A 191 5.33 0.51 -11.32
C TYR A 191 6.15 -0.64 -11.94
N PHE A 192 5.52 -1.74 -12.31
CA PHE A 192 6.24 -2.86 -12.92
C PHE A 192 6.81 -2.54 -14.30
N SER A 193 6.15 -1.67 -15.08
CA SER A 193 6.71 -1.22 -16.36
C SER A 193 8.01 -0.44 -16.17
N LYS A 194 8.16 0.24 -15.03
CA LYS A 194 9.40 0.92 -14.65
C LYS A 194 10.46 -0.04 -14.12
N THR A 195 10.10 -0.93 -13.19
CA THR A 195 11.07 -1.82 -12.53
C THR A 195 11.54 -2.99 -13.39
N TYR A 196 10.81 -3.31 -14.46
CA TYR A 196 11.16 -4.36 -15.43
C TYR A 196 11.31 -3.80 -16.84
N PRO A 197 12.31 -2.93 -17.08
CA PRO A 197 12.49 -2.29 -18.38
C PRO A 197 12.68 -3.35 -19.48
N GLY A 198 12.02 -3.12 -20.62
CA GLY A 198 12.07 -4.04 -21.76
C GLY A 198 11.04 -5.18 -21.72
N ARG A 199 10.25 -5.31 -20.65
CA ARG A 199 9.11 -6.26 -20.61
C ARG A 199 7.80 -5.55 -20.86
N LYS A 200 6.88 -6.24 -21.52
CA LYS A 200 5.49 -5.81 -21.63
C LYS A 200 4.77 -6.14 -20.33
N VAL A 201 4.05 -5.17 -19.77
CA VAL A 201 3.18 -5.37 -18.59
C VAL A 201 1.74 -5.11 -18.98
N GLU A 202 0.86 -6.05 -18.66
CA GLU A 202 -0.57 -5.97 -18.97
C GLU A 202 -1.42 -6.13 -17.71
N ILE A 203 -2.64 -5.60 -17.77
CA ILE A 203 -3.66 -5.89 -16.76
C ILE A 203 -4.46 -7.08 -17.26
N ARG A 204 -4.42 -8.18 -16.51
CA ARG A 204 -5.28 -9.34 -16.70
C ARG A 204 -6.47 -9.22 -15.76
N SER A 205 -7.63 -9.61 -16.25
CA SER A 205 -8.88 -9.63 -15.47
C SER A 205 -9.33 -11.07 -15.29
N GLY A 206 -9.88 -11.40 -14.13
CA GLY A 206 -10.36 -12.73 -13.81
C GLY A 206 -11.58 -12.71 -12.91
N VAL A 207 -12.22 -13.86 -12.76
CA VAL A 207 -13.38 -14.03 -11.87
C VAL A 207 -13.10 -15.20 -10.94
N VAL A 208 -13.42 -15.03 -9.67
CA VAL A 208 -13.38 -16.07 -8.65
C VAL A 208 -14.79 -16.26 -8.08
N SER A 209 -15.18 -17.50 -7.78
CA SER A 209 -16.47 -17.74 -7.14
C SER A 209 -16.46 -17.18 -5.71
N THR A 210 -17.62 -16.71 -5.24
CA THR A 210 -17.77 -16.29 -3.84
C THR A 210 -17.43 -17.43 -2.89
N GLU A 211 -17.80 -18.66 -3.22
CA GLU A 211 -17.51 -19.84 -2.40
C GLU A 211 -15.99 -20.06 -2.24
N ASP A 212 -15.26 -20.11 -3.35
CA ASP A 212 -13.81 -20.29 -3.34
C ASP A 212 -13.11 -19.15 -2.60
N LEU A 213 -13.58 -17.92 -2.82
CA LEU A 213 -13.00 -16.75 -2.18
C LEU A 213 -13.24 -16.74 -0.67
N MET A 214 -14.45 -17.06 -0.20
CA MET A 214 -14.75 -17.14 1.23
C MET A 214 -14.06 -18.32 1.91
N ALA A 215 -13.73 -19.39 1.18
CA ALA A 215 -12.97 -20.51 1.74
C ALA A 215 -11.53 -20.12 2.16
N LEU A 216 -11.02 -18.98 1.66
CA LEU A 216 -9.70 -18.43 1.99
C LEU A 216 -9.73 -17.44 3.16
N ASP A 217 -10.91 -17.08 3.67
CA ASP A 217 -11.08 -16.06 4.72
C ASP A 217 -10.31 -16.41 6.00
N GLY A 218 -9.44 -15.50 6.44
CA GLY A 218 -8.56 -15.68 7.60
C GLY A 218 -7.44 -16.72 7.40
N ARG A 219 -7.28 -17.26 6.19
CA ARG A 219 -6.30 -18.31 5.84
C ARG A 219 -5.34 -17.91 4.73
N THR A 220 -5.28 -16.62 4.42
CA THR A 220 -4.52 -16.05 3.33
C THR A 220 -3.66 -14.87 3.80
N SER A 221 -2.82 -14.32 2.93
CA SER A 221 -2.04 -13.11 3.25
C SER A 221 -2.92 -11.87 3.30
N ASP A 222 -2.45 -10.82 3.99
CA ASP A 222 -3.20 -9.57 4.21
C ASP A 222 -3.75 -8.96 2.91
N CYS A 223 -3.01 -9.04 1.79
CA CYS A 223 -3.47 -8.52 0.51
C CYS A 223 -4.66 -9.28 -0.09
N TYR A 224 -4.71 -10.61 0.05
CA TYR A 224 -5.89 -11.38 -0.33
C TYR A 224 -7.03 -11.21 0.68
N GLN A 225 -6.71 -10.95 1.95
CA GLN A 225 -7.71 -10.66 2.97
C GLN A 225 -8.44 -9.35 2.68
N ALA A 226 -7.72 -8.30 2.25
CA ALA A 226 -8.33 -7.04 1.80
C ALA A 226 -9.34 -7.27 0.65
N LEU A 227 -8.99 -8.14 -0.31
CA LEU A 227 -9.89 -8.52 -1.39
C LEU A 227 -11.16 -9.23 -0.88
N ILE A 228 -10.99 -10.15 0.09
CA ILE A 228 -12.10 -10.88 0.73
C ILE A 228 -13.02 -9.91 1.47
N ASP A 229 -12.47 -8.98 2.23
CA ASP A 229 -13.24 -8.04 3.05
C ASP A 229 -13.99 -7.02 2.17
N ALA A 230 -13.37 -6.49 1.12
CA ALA A 230 -14.04 -5.66 0.11
C ALA A 230 -15.23 -6.40 -0.54
N HIS A 231 -15.08 -7.70 -0.83
CA HIS A 231 -16.17 -8.51 -1.36
C HIS A 231 -17.29 -8.73 -0.34
N LYS A 232 -16.98 -8.94 0.95
CA LYS A 232 -17.99 -9.05 2.02
C LYS A 232 -18.80 -7.76 2.15
N GLU A 233 -18.15 -6.60 2.13
CA GLU A 233 -18.82 -5.29 2.19
C GLU A 233 -19.74 -5.08 0.98
N ARG A 234 -19.29 -5.48 -0.21
CA ARG A 234 -20.10 -5.45 -1.43
C ARG A 234 -21.32 -6.37 -1.32
N LEU A 235 -21.15 -7.60 -0.83
CA LEU A 235 -22.26 -8.54 -0.61
C LEU A 235 -23.29 -7.97 0.40
N ALA A 236 -22.82 -7.34 1.47
CA ALA A 236 -23.71 -6.65 2.42
C ALA A 236 -24.48 -5.51 1.74
N SER A 237 -23.82 -4.74 0.88
CA SER A 237 -24.43 -3.64 0.13
C SER A 237 -25.47 -4.09 -0.89
N LEU A 238 -25.27 -5.26 -1.53
CA LEU A 238 -26.25 -5.84 -2.45
C LEU A 238 -27.51 -6.31 -1.74
N LYS A 239 -27.36 -6.97 -0.58
CA LYS A 239 -28.50 -7.38 0.27
C LYS A 239 -29.37 -6.19 0.68
N ASN A 240 -28.76 -5.06 1.03
CA ASN A 240 -29.47 -3.84 1.42
C ASN A 240 -30.19 -3.12 0.25
N LYS A 241 -29.90 -3.47 -1.01
CA LYS A 241 -30.60 -2.93 -2.19
C LYS A 241 -31.76 -3.82 -2.65
N GLY A 242 -31.89 -5.02 -2.07
CA GLY A 242 -32.91 -6.02 -2.40
C GLY A 242 -34.11 -6.07 -1.44
N GLU A 243 -34.16 -5.17 -0.44
CA GLU A 243 -35.32 -4.90 0.44
C GLU A 243 -35.97 -3.55 0.07
#